data_AF-A0A1X7S2T6-F1
#
_entry.id   AF-A0A1X7S2T6-F1
#
_cell.length_a   1.000
_cell.length_b   1.000
_cell.length_c   1.000
_cell.angle_alpha   90.00
_cell.angle_beta   90.00
_cell.angle_gamma   90.00
#
_symmetry.space_group_name_H-M   'P 1'
#
loop_
_entity.id
_entity.type
_entity.pdbx_description
1 polymer ?
#
loop_
_entity_poly.entity_id
_entity_poly.type
_entity_poly.pdbx_seq_one_letter_code
_entity_poly.pdbx_strand_id
1 'polypeptide(L)'
;MHSTFVRLQNVFGYFTSVAFAVAAAIAVSVLLSPQSPSASLELKNVRVAKGRPHYTSMKREEYAHITFDLSTDLTTLFNWNTKQIFLYITASYPASHKSTSTDPIPDSEVVIWDAIIPADSAPSHPNTYIHPTIKPAASKDKKKQPKPKRSDGKPYPAGASPGIVRLSDQKPKYQITDVSGKIAERTNATLTLHWNVQPWVGLLTWTNRNTYGRWEGLQGGESERFDFPKLPSPSETVKKEDLRTATGAERNRGSPA
;
A
#
# COMPACT_ATOMS: atom_id res chain seq x y z
N MET A 1 21.92 -30.43 45.91
CA MET A 1 22.21 -29.51 44.79
C MET A 1 20.91 -29.07 44.09
N HIS A 2 20.06 -28.31 44.79
CA HIS A 2 18.89 -27.66 44.19
C HIS A 2 18.76 -26.27 44.83
N SER A 3 19.49 -25.29 44.30
CA SER A 3 19.28 -23.91 44.73
C SER A 3 17.93 -23.42 44.22
N THR A 4 17.30 -22.50 44.96
CA THR A 4 16.07 -21.81 44.53
C THR A 4 16.23 -21.19 43.14
N PHE A 5 17.42 -20.72 42.81
CA PHE A 5 17.77 -20.18 41.49
C PHE A 5 17.65 -21.22 40.36
N VAL A 6 18.16 -22.44 40.56
CA VAL A 6 18.04 -23.52 39.55
C VAL A 6 16.57 -23.90 39.31
N ARG A 7 15.75 -23.91 40.37
CA ARG A 7 14.31 -24.17 40.23
C ARG A 7 13.61 -23.06 39.44
N LEU A 8 13.93 -21.80 39.70
CA LEU A 8 13.37 -20.65 38.97
C LEU A 8 13.76 -20.71 37.48
N GLN A 9 15.03 -21.02 37.18
CA GLN A 9 15.51 -21.17 35.82
C GLN A 9 14.75 -22.27 35.07
N ASN A 10 14.51 -23.42 35.71
CA ASN A 10 13.76 -24.52 35.11
C ASN A 10 12.29 -24.16 34.87
N VAL A 11 11.63 -23.47 35.81
CA VAL A 11 10.24 -23.02 35.63
C VAL A 11 10.14 -21.99 34.50
N PHE A 12 11.07 -21.05 34.41
CA PHE A 12 11.10 -20.08 33.32
C PHE A 12 11.42 -20.74 31.96
N GLY A 13 12.34 -21.71 31.92
CA GLY A 13 12.63 -22.50 30.74
C GLY A 13 11.42 -23.32 30.27
N TYR A 14 10.70 -23.92 31.22
CA TYR A 14 9.47 -24.64 30.90
C TYR A 14 8.37 -23.69 30.39
N PHE A 15 8.14 -22.57 31.07
CA PHE A 15 7.18 -21.56 30.64
C PHE A 15 7.48 -21.03 29.23
N THR A 16 8.75 -20.69 28.95
CA THR A 16 9.15 -20.18 27.63
C THR A 16 8.99 -21.24 26.55
N SER A 17 9.38 -22.49 26.79
CA SER A 17 9.17 -23.58 25.82
C SER A 17 7.70 -23.83 25.49
N VAL A 18 6.81 -23.81 26.49
CA VAL A 18 5.35 -23.91 26.28
C VAL A 18 4.84 -22.68 25.52
N ALA A 19 5.30 -21.47 25.87
CA ALA A 19 4.91 -20.25 25.18
C ALA A 19 5.33 -20.27 23.69
N PHE A 20 6.53 -20.73 23.38
CA PHE A 20 6.99 -20.90 21.99
C PHE A 20 6.21 -22.00 21.25
N ALA A 21 5.87 -23.11 21.91
CA ALA A 21 5.06 -24.15 21.31
C ALA A 21 3.65 -23.64 20.94
N VAL A 22 3.01 -22.89 21.84
CA VAL A 22 1.72 -22.23 21.58
C VAL A 22 1.85 -21.19 20.46
N ALA A 23 2.90 -20.36 20.48
CA ALA A 23 3.18 -19.40 19.42
C ALA A 23 3.37 -20.06 18.05
N ALA A 24 4.06 -21.21 18.00
CA ALA A 24 4.23 -21.98 16.77
C ALA A 24 2.89 -22.56 16.28
N ALA A 25 2.06 -23.10 17.18
CA ALA A 25 0.73 -23.58 16.83
C ALA A 25 -0.16 -22.45 16.28
N ILE A 26 -0.10 -21.26 16.90
CA ILE A 26 -0.76 -20.05 16.43
C ILE A 26 -0.27 -19.68 15.02
N ALA A 27 1.04 -19.64 14.79
CA ALA A 27 1.60 -19.31 13.48
C ALA A 27 1.16 -20.31 12.38
N VAL A 28 1.15 -21.61 12.68
CA VAL A 28 0.74 -22.66 11.73
C VAL A 28 -0.76 -22.63 11.44
N SER A 29 -1.59 -22.29 12.44
CA SER A 29 -3.04 -22.26 12.27
C SER A 29 -3.52 -21.30 11.17
N VAL A 30 -2.74 -20.28 10.84
CA VAL A 30 -3.06 -19.31 9.76
C VAL A 30 -3.16 -20.02 8.40
N LEU A 31 -2.37 -21.08 8.17
CA LEU A 31 -2.42 -21.91 6.96
C LEU A 31 -3.78 -22.60 6.78
N LEU A 32 -4.53 -22.76 7.88
CA LEU A 32 -5.87 -23.34 7.85
C LEU A 32 -6.95 -22.28 7.59
N SER A 33 -6.66 -20.99 7.65
CA SER A 33 -7.64 -19.93 7.32
C SER A 33 -7.81 -19.83 5.81
N PRO A 34 -9.02 -19.95 5.25
CA PRO A 34 -9.30 -19.65 3.84
C PRO A 34 -8.95 -18.19 3.52
N GLN A 35 -8.40 -17.97 2.34
CA GLN A 35 -8.10 -16.64 1.82
C GLN A 35 -8.47 -16.57 0.35
N SER A 36 -9.25 -15.57 -0.05
CA SER A 36 -9.66 -15.32 -1.44
C SER A 36 -9.66 -13.81 -1.73
N PRO A 37 -8.47 -13.16 -1.72
CA PRO A 37 -8.39 -11.73 -1.95
C PRO A 37 -8.69 -11.36 -3.41
N SER A 38 -9.38 -10.24 -3.62
CA SER A 38 -9.70 -9.73 -4.96
C SER A 38 -9.41 -8.24 -5.10
N ALA A 39 -9.03 -7.82 -6.30
CA ALA A 39 -8.67 -6.44 -6.59
C ALA A 39 -8.93 -6.05 -8.05
N SER A 40 -9.48 -4.86 -8.27
CA SER A 40 -9.51 -4.17 -9.56
C SER A 40 -8.68 -2.89 -9.47
N LEU A 41 -7.68 -2.78 -10.34
CA LEU A 41 -6.78 -1.64 -10.43
C LEU A 41 -6.88 -1.05 -11.84
N GLU A 42 -7.42 0.17 -11.96
CA GLU A 42 -7.61 0.84 -13.24
C GLU A 42 -6.73 2.06 -13.35
N LEU A 43 -6.08 2.21 -14.50
CA LEU A 43 -5.33 3.41 -14.85
C LEU A 43 -6.31 4.50 -15.34
N LYS A 44 -6.22 5.72 -14.79
CA LYS A 44 -7.04 6.86 -15.25
C LYS A 44 -6.26 7.87 -16.04
N ASN A 45 -5.09 8.28 -15.55
CA ASN A 45 -4.29 9.32 -16.21
C ASN A 45 -2.81 9.12 -15.94
N VAL A 46 -1.99 9.35 -16.96
CA VAL A 46 -0.52 9.34 -16.85
C VAL A 46 -0.02 10.64 -17.45
N ARG A 47 0.85 11.34 -16.72
CA ARG A 47 1.50 12.56 -17.21
C ARG A 47 2.97 12.58 -16.81
N VAL A 48 3.79 13.17 -17.66
CA VAL A 48 5.21 13.39 -17.36
C VAL A 48 5.48 14.89 -17.31
N ALA A 49 6.21 15.34 -16.30
CA ALA A 49 6.62 16.73 -16.15
C ALA A 49 8.10 16.82 -15.79
N LYS A 50 8.76 17.87 -16.25
CA LYS A 50 10.14 18.18 -15.82
C LYS A 50 10.13 19.02 -14.56
N GLY A 51 10.85 18.56 -13.55
CA GLY A 51 10.95 19.23 -12.25
C GLY A 51 12.37 19.23 -11.71
N ARG A 52 12.54 19.82 -10.52
CA ARG A 52 13.74 19.66 -9.70
C ARG A 52 13.37 18.81 -8.48
N PRO A 53 14.20 17.83 -8.07
CA PRO A 53 13.91 17.01 -6.89
C PRO A 53 13.82 17.84 -5.60
N HIS A 54 14.73 18.80 -5.47
CA HIS A 54 14.79 19.73 -4.36
C HIS A 54 15.15 21.12 -4.87
N TYR A 55 14.78 22.17 -4.13
CA TYR A 55 15.03 23.56 -4.58
C TYR A 55 16.53 23.86 -4.79
N THR A 56 17.41 23.15 -4.06
CA THR A 56 18.87 23.26 -4.17
C THR A 56 19.47 22.46 -5.33
N SER A 57 18.74 21.51 -5.91
CA SER A 57 19.27 20.69 -7.00
C SER A 57 19.25 21.45 -8.33
N MET A 58 20.40 21.53 -8.98
CA MET A 58 20.52 22.14 -10.32
C MET A 58 20.03 21.19 -11.42
N LYS A 59 20.04 19.87 -11.16
CA LYS A 59 19.63 18.85 -12.13
C LYS A 59 18.11 18.84 -12.26
N ARG A 60 17.63 18.93 -13.49
CA ARG A 60 16.23 18.73 -13.84
C ARG A 60 16.01 17.29 -14.22
N GLU A 61 14.97 16.69 -13.66
CA GLU A 61 14.59 15.30 -13.89
C GLU A 61 13.14 15.24 -14.35
N GLU A 62 12.79 14.15 -15.02
CA GLU A 62 11.44 13.88 -15.48
C GLU A 62 10.69 13.06 -14.43
N TYR A 63 9.51 13.55 -14.05
CA TYR A 63 8.63 12.94 -13.07
C TYR A 63 7.36 12.45 -13.74
N ALA A 64 7.00 11.19 -13.54
CA ALA A 64 5.70 10.69 -13.94
C ALA A 64 4.70 10.75 -12.78
N HIS A 65 3.51 11.24 -13.11
CA HIS A 65 2.34 11.33 -12.25
C HIS A 65 1.27 10.39 -12.78
N ILE A 66 0.90 9.40 -11.97
CA ILE A 66 -0.08 8.39 -12.32
C ILE A 66 -1.29 8.51 -11.41
N THR A 67 -2.45 8.71 -12.01
CA THR A 67 -3.75 8.68 -11.34
C THR A 67 -4.44 7.36 -11.65
N PHE A 68 -5.00 6.73 -10.63
CA PHE A 68 -5.60 5.40 -10.73
C PHE A 68 -6.84 5.28 -9.85
N ASP A 69 -7.68 4.29 -10.18
CA ASP A 69 -8.76 3.82 -9.33
C ASP A 69 -8.39 2.45 -8.76
N LEU A 70 -8.75 2.23 -7.49
CA LEU A 70 -8.48 1.00 -6.79
C LEU A 70 -9.74 0.55 -6.05
N SER A 71 -10.20 -0.67 -6.31
CA SER A 71 -11.20 -1.34 -5.50
C SER A 71 -10.66 -2.70 -5.10
N THR A 72 -10.47 -2.94 -3.80
CA THR A 72 -9.93 -4.19 -3.29
C THR A 72 -10.79 -4.73 -2.16
N ASP A 73 -10.92 -6.05 -2.15
CA ASP A 73 -11.46 -6.81 -1.04
C ASP A 73 -10.38 -7.75 -0.49
N LEU A 74 -9.81 -7.33 0.64
CA LEU A 74 -8.80 -8.07 1.41
C LEU A 74 -9.38 -8.57 2.74
N THR A 75 -10.70 -8.57 2.90
CA THR A 75 -11.37 -8.96 4.15
C THR A 75 -10.97 -10.36 4.59
N THR A 76 -10.83 -11.30 3.64
CA THR A 76 -10.45 -12.69 3.91
C THR A 76 -9.01 -12.84 4.42
N LEU A 77 -8.15 -11.83 4.22
CA LEU A 77 -6.79 -11.84 4.79
C LEU A 77 -6.78 -11.51 6.29
N PHE A 78 -7.87 -10.94 6.81
CA PHE A 78 -8.04 -10.73 8.24
C PHE A 78 -8.56 -11.99 8.90
N ASN A 79 -7.71 -12.61 9.71
CA ASN A 79 -8.08 -13.62 10.68
C ASN A 79 -7.71 -13.14 12.08
N TRP A 80 -7.91 -13.98 13.09
CA TRP A 80 -7.64 -13.66 14.48
C TRP A 80 -6.16 -13.36 14.79
N ASN A 81 -5.23 -13.83 13.96
CA ASN A 81 -3.79 -13.58 14.09
C ASN A 81 -3.31 -12.42 13.20
N THR A 82 -4.17 -11.79 12.40
CA THR A 82 -3.79 -10.65 11.56
C THR A 82 -3.73 -9.37 12.38
N LYS A 83 -2.58 -8.70 12.40
CA LYS A 83 -2.41 -7.39 13.04
C LYS A 83 -2.76 -6.27 12.08
N GLN A 84 -2.13 -6.25 10.92
CA GLN A 84 -2.32 -5.21 9.90
C GLN A 84 -1.87 -5.70 8.53
N ILE A 85 -2.41 -5.07 7.49
CA ILE A 85 -2.05 -5.32 6.10
C ILE A 85 -1.42 -4.05 5.55
N PHE A 86 -0.21 -4.17 5.01
CA PHE A 86 0.43 -3.12 4.23
C PHE A 86 0.03 -3.32 2.78
N LEU A 87 -0.69 -2.36 2.22
CA LEU A 87 -1.11 -2.34 0.83
C LEU A 87 -0.24 -1.31 0.10
N TYR A 88 0.30 -1.65 -1.06
CA TYR A 88 1.07 -0.72 -1.87
C TYR A 88 0.91 -1.04 -3.36
N ILE A 89 1.08 -0.02 -4.18
CA ILE A 89 1.01 -0.13 -5.64
C ILE A 89 2.36 0.21 -6.20
N THR A 90 2.87 -0.65 -7.05
CA THR A 90 4.09 -0.43 -7.81
C THR A 90 3.77 -0.14 -9.27
N ALA A 91 4.60 0.67 -9.90
CA ALA A 91 4.69 0.80 -11.33
C ALA A 91 5.95 0.05 -11.78
N SER A 92 5.77 -1.02 -12.56
CA SER A 92 6.85 -1.76 -13.18
C SER A 92 7.00 -1.33 -14.64
N TYR A 93 8.22 -1.10 -15.10
CA TYR A 93 8.52 -0.76 -16.48
C TYR A 93 9.92 -1.26 -16.90
N PRO A 94 10.16 -1.51 -18.20
CA PRO A 94 11.43 -2.04 -18.67
C PRO A 94 12.62 -1.14 -18.33
N ALA A 95 13.72 -1.78 -17.93
CA ALA A 95 14.99 -1.10 -17.67
C ALA A 95 15.48 -0.34 -18.92
N SER A 96 16.26 0.73 -18.69
CA SER A 96 16.79 1.56 -19.80
C SER A 96 17.72 0.81 -20.73
N HIS A 97 18.44 -0.17 -20.19
CA HIS A 97 19.42 -0.94 -20.93
C HIS A 97 18.79 -2.23 -21.45
N LYS A 98 19.13 -2.60 -22.69
CA LYS A 98 18.60 -3.83 -23.28
C LYS A 98 19.09 -5.05 -22.49
N SER A 99 18.15 -5.80 -21.95
CA SER A 99 18.40 -7.14 -21.43
C SER A 99 18.95 -8.02 -22.57
N THR A 100 20.08 -8.66 -22.33
CA THR A 100 20.69 -9.62 -23.26
C THR A 100 20.60 -11.00 -22.64
N SER A 101 20.57 -12.07 -23.44
CA SER A 101 20.51 -13.46 -22.93
C SER A 101 21.66 -13.81 -21.96
N THR A 102 22.78 -13.09 -22.05
CA THR A 102 23.96 -13.27 -21.19
C THR A 102 23.85 -12.50 -19.87
N ASP A 103 23.11 -11.38 -19.84
CA ASP A 103 22.91 -10.52 -18.66
C ASP A 103 21.43 -10.07 -18.60
N PRO A 104 20.56 -10.85 -17.95
CA PRO A 104 19.17 -10.49 -17.79
C PRO A 104 19.04 -9.34 -16.78
N ILE A 105 18.65 -8.17 -17.26
CA ILE A 105 18.42 -6.99 -16.42
C ILE A 105 16.95 -7.01 -15.99
N PRO A 106 16.64 -6.95 -14.68
CA PRO A 106 15.26 -6.91 -14.19
C PRO A 106 14.59 -5.58 -14.53
N ASP A 107 13.27 -5.60 -14.64
CA ASP A 107 12.46 -4.40 -14.82
C ASP A 107 12.60 -3.45 -13.63
N SER A 108 12.44 -2.16 -13.90
CA SER A 108 12.45 -1.13 -12.87
C SER A 108 11.09 -1.06 -12.20
N GLU A 109 11.07 -1.16 -10.87
CA GLU A 109 9.85 -1.16 -10.07
C GLU A 109 9.86 -0.02 -9.05
N VAL A 110 8.79 0.78 -9.02
CA VAL A 110 8.69 1.96 -8.14
C VAL A 110 7.35 1.99 -7.45
N VAL A 111 7.35 2.15 -6.11
CA VAL A 111 6.12 2.33 -5.33
C VAL A 111 5.54 3.73 -5.55
N ILE A 112 4.28 3.82 -6.00
CA ILE A 112 3.60 5.11 -6.23
C ILE A 112 2.61 5.47 -5.12
N TRP A 113 2.12 4.47 -4.39
CA TRP A 113 1.13 4.65 -3.34
C TRP A 113 1.21 3.50 -2.33
N ASP A 114 0.95 3.80 -1.05
CA ASP A 114 0.90 2.85 0.05
C ASP A 114 -0.25 3.19 1.02
N ALA A 115 -0.73 2.22 1.76
CA ALA A 115 -1.55 2.43 2.94
C ALA A 115 -1.49 1.23 3.89
N ILE A 116 -1.81 1.48 5.16
CA ILE A 116 -1.93 0.45 6.18
C ILE A 116 -3.40 0.22 6.49
N ILE A 117 -3.83 -1.03 6.49
CA ILE A 117 -5.16 -1.44 6.90
C ILE A 117 -4.99 -2.18 8.24
N PRO A 118 -5.29 -1.53 9.38
CA PRO A 118 -5.17 -2.16 10.69
C PRO A 118 -6.35 -3.09 10.98
N ALA A 119 -6.11 -4.15 11.75
CA ALA A 119 -7.17 -4.88 12.43
C ALA A 119 -7.77 -4.04 13.57
N ASP A 120 -8.93 -4.45 14.06
CA ASP A 120 -9.67 -3.76 15.14
C ASP A 120 -8.85 -3.49 16.40
N SER A 121 -7.94 -4.42 16.74
CA SER A 121 -7.09 -4.37 17.93
C SER A 121 -5.74 -3.68 17.69
N ALA A 122 -5.43 -3.31 16.45
CA ALA A 122 -4.14 -2.72 16.12
C ALA A 122 -4.10 -1.22 16.48
N PRO A 123 -2.94 -0.72 16.94
CA PRO A 123 -2.78 0.70 17.25
C PRO A 123 -2.90 1.57 16.00
N SER A 124 -3.40 2.79 16.17
CA SER A 124 -3.50 3.78 15.08
C SER A 124 -2.13 4.11 14.49
N HIS A 125 -2.04 4.16 13.16
CA HIS A 125 -0.86 4.59 12.42
C HIS A 125 -1.17 5.79 11.50
N PRO A 126 -0.24 6.74 11.25
CA PRO A 126 -0.48 7.88 10.35
C PRO A 126 -0.85 7.50 8.91
N ASN A 127 -0.29 6.40 8.39
CA ASN A 127 -0.59 5.85 7.06
C ASN A 127 -1.80 4.92 7.04
N THR A 128 -2.60 4.91 8.12
CA THR A 128 -3.84 4.14 8.15
C THR A 128 -4.76 4.64 7.05
N TYR A 129 -5.22 3.70 6.21
CA TYR A 129 -6.28 4.00 5.25
C TYR A 129 -7.55 4.36 6.03
N ILE A 130 -8.14 5.50 5.66
CA ILE A 130 -9.38 5.96 6.25
C ILE A 130 -10.41 6.01 5.15
N HIS A 131 -11.52 5.30 5.34
CA HIS A 131 -12.59 5.27 4.36
C HIS A 131 -13.13 6.68 4.12
N PRO A 132 -13.40 7.06 2.86
CA PRO A 132 -14.07 8.31 2.58
C PRO A 132 -15.45 8.29 3.24
N THR A 133 -15.65 9.16 4.22
CA THR A 133 -16.99 9.40 4.77
C THR A 133 -17.82 10.05 3.69
N ILE A 134 -18.91 9.41 3.26
CA ILE A 134 -19.91 10.02 2.38
C ILE A 134 -20.38 11.30 3.09
N LYS A 135 -19.92 12.46 2.60
CA LYS A 135 -20.51 13.72 3.00
C LYS A 135 -21.85 13.78 2.26
N PRO A 136 -23.00 13.92 2.96
CA PRO A 136 -24.25 14.18 2.26
C PRO A 136 -24.05 15.39 1.35
N ALA A 137 -24.53 15.28 0.10
CA ALA A 137 -24.39 16.32 -0.91
C ALA A 137 -24.77 17.67 -0.31
N ALA A 138 -23.90 18.67 -0.47
CA ALA A 138 -24.04 19.97 0.15
C ALA A 138 -25.39 20.62 -0.22
N SER A 139 -26.39 20.49 0.64
CA SER A 139 -27.53 21.40 0.65
C SER A 139 -26.94 22.80 0.91
N LYS A 140 -27.28 23.77 0.08
CA LYS A 140 -26.80 25.16 0.14
C LYS A 140 -27.12 25.90 1.47
N ASP A 141 -27.74 25.24 2.44
CA ASP A 141 -27.97 25.78 3.78
C ASP A 141 -26.80 25.52 4.72
N LYS A 142 -26.12 26.60 5.12
CA LYS A 142 -25.10 26.65 6.17
C LYS A 142 -25.68 26.38 7.56
N LYS A 143 -26.32 25.22 7.79
CA LYS A 143 -26.46 24.67 9.15
C LYS A 143 -25.34 23.65 9.34
N LYS A 144 -24.49 23.88 10.35
CA LYS A 144 -23.44 22.95 10.80
C LYS A 144 -24.07 21.57 11.02
N GLN A 145 -24.03 20.71 10.01
CA GLN A 145 -24.37 19.31 10.20
C GLN A 145 -23.27 18.67 11.05
N PRO A 146 -23.63 17.82 12.03
CA PRO A 146 -22.66 17.11 12.82
C PRO A 146 -21.83 16.23 11.86
N LYS A 147 -20.50 16.33 11.95
CA LYS A 147 -19.60 15.40 11.25
C LYS A 147 -20.07 13.97 11.56
N PRO A 148 -20.17 13.06 10.58
CA PRO A 148 -20.48 11.66 10.87
C PRO A 148 -19.49 11.19 11.93
N LYS A 149 -20.01 10.82 13.11
CA LYS A 149 -19.19 10.28 14.19
C LYS A 149 -18.58 8.98 13.66
N ARG A 150 -17.27 8.97 13.39
CA ARG A 150 -16.54 7.71 13.26
C ARG A 150 -16.81 6.93 14.53
N SER A 151 -17.31 5.71 14.41
CA SER A 151 -17.52 4.84 15.57
C SER A 151 -16.20 4.70 16.32
N ASP A 152 -16.15 5.23 17.53
CA ASP A 152 -15.20 4.92 18.60
C ASP A 152 -13.79 4.50 18.13
N GLY A 153 -13.05 5.44 17.54
CA GLY A 153 -11.62 5.24 17.23
C GLY A 153 -11.30 4.29 16.06
N LYS A 154 -12.30 3.72 15.37
CA LYS A 154 -12.08 2.81 14.23
C LYS A 154 -11.89 3.57 12.91
N PRO A 155 -10.99 3.12 12.01
CA PRO A 155 -10.72 3.78 10.73
C PRO A 155 -11.75 3.49 9.62
N TYR A 156 -12.67 2.56 9.85
CA TYR A 156 -13.71 2.14 8.91
C TYR A 156 -15.14 2.40 9.45
N PRO A 157 -16.18 2.40 8.60
CA PRO A 157 -17.56 2.70 8.98
C PRO A 157 -18.16 1.68 9.97
N ALA A 158 -19.13 2.11 10.78
CA ALA A 158 -19.86 1.21 11.68
C ALA A 158 -20.57 0.09 10.90
N GLY A 159 -20.33 -1.17 11.29
CA GLY A 159 -20.89 -2.35 10.62
C GLY A 159 -20.11 -2.86 9.41
N ALA A 160 -18.98 -2.24 9.06
CA ALA A 160 -18.07 -2.72 8.02
C ALA A 160 -16.89 -3.51 8.64
N SER A 161 -16.35 -4.46 7.87
CA SER A 161 -15.12 -5.19 8.20
C SER A 161 -13.87 -4.48 7.66
N PRO A 162 -12.70 -4.64 8.30
CA PRO A 162 -11.44 -4.17 7.73
C PRO A 162 -11.10 -4.92 6.43
N GLY A 163 -10.33 -4.29 5.55
CA GLY A 163 -9.81 -4.93 4.31
C GLY A 163 -10.46 -4.48 3.01
N ILE A 164 -11.55 -3.72 3.07
CA ILE A 164 -12.12 -3.10 1.86
C ILE A 164 -11.42 -1.77 1.60
N VAL A 165 -10.84 -1.58 0.41
CA VAL A 165 -10.26 -0.29 0.01
C VAL A 165 -10.94 0.16 -1.27
N ARG A 166 -11.43 1.41 -1.27
CA ARG A 166 -12.02 2.04 -2.46
C ARG A 166 -11.44 3.42 -2.65
N LEU A 167 -10.80 3.62 -3.79
CA LEU A 167 -10.14 4.85 -4.20
C LEU A 167 -10.59 5.18 -5.61
N SER A 168 -10.97 6.44 -5.83
CA SER A 168 -11.38 6.99 -7.12
C SER A 168 -10.58 8.25 -7.40
N ASP A 169 -10.04 8.38 -8.60
CA ASP A 169 -9.17 9.46 -9.05
C ASP A 169 -8.00 9.70 -8.07
N GLN A 170 -7.41 8.60 -7.59
CA GLN A 170 -6.38 8.65 -6.58
C GLN A 170 -5.07 9.13 -7.19
N LYS A 171 -4.59 10.25 -6.65
CA LYS A 171 -3.27 10.80 -6.97
C LYS A 171 -2.18 9.96 -6.33
N PRO A 172 -0.99 9.87 -6.95
CA PRO A 172 0.09 9.09 -6.39
C PRO A 172 0.66 9.81 -5.17
N LYS A 173 1.11 9.08 -4.15
CA LYS A 173 1.84 9.68 -3.03
C LYS A 173 3.26 10.05 -3.45
N TYR A 174 3.89 9.16 -4.22
CA TYR A 174 5.26 9.30 -4.69
C TYR A 174 5.29 9.48 -6.21
N GLN A 175 6.16 10.37 -6.68
CA GLN A 175 6.39 10.58 -8.11
C GLN A 175 7.43 9.59 -8.60
N ILE A 176 7.26 9.10 -9.83
CA ILE A 176 8.25 8.19 -10.43
C ILE A 176 9.35 9.04 -11.06
N THR A 177 10.60 8.74 -10.72
CA THR A 177 11.80 9.22 -11.41
C THR A 177 12.65 8.01 -11.78
N ASP A 178 13.30 8.08 -12.93
CA ASP A 178 14.19 7.02 -13.41
C ASP A 178 15.65 7.36 -13.10
N VAL A 179 16.50 6.34 -12.95
CA VAL A 179 17.94 6.52 -12.70
C VAL A 179 18.61 7.31 -13.84
N SER A 180 18.13 7.16 -15.08
CA SER A 180 18.61 7.94 -16.23
C SER A 180 18.19 9.42 -16.18
N GLY A 181 17.28 9.79 -15.28
CA GLY A 181 16.63 11.10 -15.22
C GLY A 181 15.57 11.32 -16.31
N LYS A 182 15.28 10.30 -17.14
CA LYS A 182 14.29 10.32 -18.22
C LYS A 182 13.29 9.18 -18.07
N ILE A 183 12.01 9.54 -18.00
CA ILE A 183 10.89 8.59 -17.90
C ILE A 183 9.88 8.76 -19.04
N ALA A 184 9.89 9.91 -19.75
CA ALA A 184 9.04 10.11 -20.91
C ALA A 184 9.33 9.05 -21.99
N GLU A 185 8.28 8.66 -22.72
CA GLU A 185 8.36 7.70 -23.84
C GLU A 185 8.80 6.27 -23.46
N ARG A 186 8.88 5.94 -22.17
CA ARG A 186 9.03 4.55 -21.72
C ARG A 186 7.75 3.79 -22.00
N THR A 187 7.88 2.58 -22.54
CA THR A 187 6.76 1.75 -22.96
C THR A 187 6.61 0.51 -22.09
N ASN A 188 5.44 -0.15 -22.17
CA ASN A 188 5.13 -1.39 -21.43
C ASN A 188 5.19 -1.24 -19.90
N ALA A 189 4.78 -0.09 -19.37
CA ALA A 189 4.60 0.07 -17.94
C ALA A 189 3.31 -0.62 -17.48
N THR A 190 3.32 -1.17 -16.26
CA THR A 190 2.16 -1.85 -15.65
C THR A 190 2.06 -1.42 -14.19
N LEU A 191 0.84 -1.14 -13.71
CA LEU A 191 0.60 -0.98 -12.27
C LEU A 191 0.24 -2.30 -11.65
N THR A 192 0.85 -2.58 -10.50
CA THR A 192 0.68 -3.83 -9.78
C THR A 192 0.35 -3.55 -8.34
N LEU A 193 -0.75 -4.12 -7.85
CA LEU A 193 -1.13 -4.10 -6.46
C LEU A 193 -0.39 -5.20 -5.70
N HIS A 194 0.21 -4.81 -4.59
CA HIS A 194 0.84 -5.71 -3.65
C HIS A 194 0.32 -5.46 -2.24
N TRP A 195 0.28 -6.52 -1.46
CA TRP A 195 -0.01 -6.52 -0.05
C TRP A 195 0.98 -7.40 0.72
N ASN A 196 1.17 -7.04 1.99
CA ASN A 196 1.89 -7.81 2.98
C ASN A 196 1.05 -7.87 4.27
N VAL A 197 0.74 -9.08 4.73
CA VAL A 197 0.05 -9.31 6.00
C VAL A 197 1.08 -9.48 7.09
N GLN A 198 1.00 -8.60 8.09
CA GLN A 198 1.75 -8.74 9.33
C GLN A 198 0.89 -9.46 10.38
N PRO A 199 1.28 -10.66 10.83
CA PRO A 199 0.59 -11.32 11.92
C PRO A 199 1.00 -10.75 13.29
N TRP A 200 0.25 -11.09 14.33
CA TRP A 200 0.68 -10.89 15.71
C TRP A 200 1.82 -11.84 16.07
N VAL A 201 1.73 -13.09 15.62
CA VAL A 201 2.75 -14.13 15.81
C VAL A 201 2.91 -14.92 14.53
N GLY A 202 4.12 -14.99 13.98
CA GLY A 202 4.43 -15.79 12.79
C GLY A 202 5.18 -15.01 11.71
N LEU A 203 5.22 -15.59 10.52
CA LEU A 203 5.92 -15.03 9.37
C LEU A 203 5.04 -14.03 8.62
N LEU A 204 5.66 -13.01 8.04
CA LEU A 204 4.99 -12.09 7.13
C LEU A 204 4.62 -12.84 5.85
N THR A 205 3.37 -12.71 5.42
CA THR A 205 2.89 -13.31 4.17
C THR A 205 2.70 -12.22 3.13
N TRP A 206 3.26 -12.45 1.95
CA TRP A 206 3.23 -11.51 0.84
C TRP A 206 2.17 -11.90 -0.18
N THR A 207 1.96 -11.01 -1.14
CA THR A 207 1.06 -11.24 -2.27
C THR A 207 1.39 -12.54 -2.97
N ASN A 208 0.44 -13.46 -2.95
CA ASN A 208 0.48 -14.68 -3.74
C ASN A 208 -0.43 -14.49 -4.96
N ARG A 209 0.08 -14.80 -6.15
CA ARG A 209 -0.74 -14.89 -7.39
C ARG A 209 -1.20 -16.31 -7.69
N ASN A 210 -0.51 -17.30 -7.12
CA ASN A 210 -0.84 -18.70 -7.25
C ASN A 210 -1.68 -19.15 -6.06
N THR A 211 -2.59 -20.10 -6.34
CA THR A 211 -3.39 -20.75 -5.31
C THR A 211 -2.58 -21.86 -4.64
N TYR A 212 -2.50 -21.81 -3.30
CA TYR A 212 -1.84 -22.80 -2.46
C TYR A 212 -2.82 -23.33 -1.41
N GLY A 213 -3.31 -24.56 -1.58
CA GLY A 213 -4.24 -25.17 -0.63
C GLY A 213 -5.52 -24.34 -0.46
N ARG A 214 -5.71 -23.76 0.73
CA ARG A 214 -6.87 -22.91 1.07
C ARG A 214 -6.65 -21.42 0.77
N TRP A 215 -5.48 -21.05 0.26
CA TRP A 215 -5.12 -19.68 -0.07
C TRP A 215 -5.19 -19.50 -1.57
N GLU A 216 -6.23 -18.83 -2.04
CA GLU A 216 -6.35 -18.45 -3.44
C GLU A 216 -5.40 -17.30 -3.74
N GLY A 217 -4.91 -17.27 -4.99
CA GLY A 217 -4.14 -16.14 -5.49
C GLY A 217 -4.98 -14.86 -5.57
N LEU A 218 -4.33 -13.71 -5.47
CA LEU A 218 -4.97 -12.41 -5.70
C LEU A 218 -5.61 -12.37 -7.10
N GLN A 219 -6.93 -12.26 -7.14
CA GLN A 219 -7.67 -12.10 -8.39
C GLN A 219 -7.56 -10.65 -8.86
N GLY A 220 -6.97 -10.44 -10.03
CA GLY A 220 -6.74 -9.11 -10.61
C GLY A 220 -5.56 -8.37 -9.97
N GLY A 221 -5.77 -7.10 -9.64
CA GLY A 221 -4.75 -6.24 -9.05
C GLY A 221 -3.62 -5.82 -9.99
N GLU A 222 -3.79 -5.98 -11.30
CA GLU A 222 -2.88 -5.45 -12.33
C GLU A 222 -3.68 -4.54 -13.27
N SER A 223 -3.06 -3.43 -13.67
CA SER A 223 -3.63 -2.56 -14.70
C SER A 223 -3.32 -3.09 -16.10
N GLU A 224 -4.01 -2.55 -17.10
CA GLU A 224 -3.56 -2.67 -18.49
C GLU A 224 -2.17 -2.03 -18.65
N ARG A 225 -1.42 -2.53 -19.65
CA ARG A 225 -0.13 -1.97 -20.02
C ARG A 225 -0.33 -0.57 -20.59
N PHE A 226 0.53 0.35 -20.19
CA PHE A 226 0.50 1.72 -20.68
C PHE A 226 1.90 2.24 -20.97
N ASP A 227 1.93 3.31 -21.73
CA ASP A 227 3.17 4.00 -22.07
C ASP A 227 3.20 5.35 -21.38
N PHE A 228 4.40 5.76 -20.96
CA PHE A 228 4.61 7.10 -20.44
C PHE A 228 4.54 8.10 -21.60
N PRO A 229 3.67 9.13 -21.52
CA PRO A 229 3.53 10.09 -22.59
C PRO A 229 4.81 10.91 -22.78
N LYS A 230 4.88 11.56 -23.95
CA LYS A 230 5.90 12.56 -24.22
C LYS A 230 5.80 13.72 -23.23
N LEU A 231 6.89 14.45 -23.10
CA LEU A 231 6.85 15.70 -22.35
C LEU A 231 5.86 16.67 -22.99
N PRO A 232 5.11 17.42 -22.17
CA PRO A 232 4.22 18.46 -22.67
C PRO A 232 5.03 19.45 -23.51
N SER A 233 4.46 19.84 -24.65
CA SER A 233 5.06 20.88 -25.48
C SER A 233 5.10 22.22 -24.71
N PRO A 234 6.02 23.15 -25.02
CA PRO A 234 6.08 24.46 -24.35
C PRO A 234 4.79 25.27 -24.44
N SER A 235 3.93 24.99 -25.42
CA SER A 235 2.61 25.58 -25.63
C SER A 235 1.48 24.89 -24.85
N GLU A 236 1.72 23.70 -24.29
CA GLU A 236 0.72 22.93 -23.55
C GLU A 236 0.75 23.29 -22.07
N THR A 237 -0.35 23.88 -21.57
CA THR A 237 -0.47 24.26 -20.16
C THR A 237 -0.87 23.06 -19.32
N VAL A 238 0.11 22.41 -18.68
CA VAL A 238 -0.18 21.35 -17.71
C VAL A 238 -0.81 21.96 -16.47
N LYS A 239 -2.06 21.60 -16.18
CA LYS A 239 -2.75 22.02 -14.96
C LYS A 239 -1.95 21.54 -13.75
N LYS A 240 -1.61 22.48 -12.85
CA LYS A 240 -0.88 22.18 -11.60
C LYS A 240 -1.55 21.11 -10.75
N GLU A 241 -2.86 20.96 -10.86
CA GLU A 241 -3.65 19.97 -10.11
C GLU A 241 -3.30 18.54 -10.49
N ASP A 242 -2.99 18.29 -11.76
CA ASP A 242 -2.71 16.95 -12.29
C ASP A 242 -1.28 16.49 -11.96
N LEU A 243 -0.42 17.44 -11.57
CA LEU A 243 0.93 17.20 -11.05
C LEU A 243 0.97 17.13 -9.52
N ARG A 244 -0.18 17.15 -8.83
CA ARG A 244 -0.18 17.05 -7.36
C ARG A 244 -0.03 15.60 -6.94
N THR A 245 0.73 15.39 -5.87
CA THR A 245 0.73 14.13 -5.14
C THR A 245 -0.38 14.14 -4.08
N ALA A 246 -0.86 12.94 -3.73
CA ALA A 246 -1.76 12.78 -2.61
C ALA A 246 -1.07 13.21 -1.32
N THR A 247 -1.66 14.18 -0.64
CA THR A 247 -1.16 14.65 0.64
C THR A 247 -1.69 13.75 1.75
N GLY A 248 -0.86 12.85 2.25
CA GLY A 248 -1.17 12.06 3.44
C GLY A 248 -1.10 12.89 4.74
N ALA A 249 -1.50 12.30 5.86
CA ALA A 249 -1.32 12.89 7.19
C ALA A 249 0.16 13.16 7.54
N GLU A 250 1.08 12.55 6.80
CA GLU A 250 2.52 12.69 6.93
C GLU A 250 3.06 14.08 6.57
N ARG A 251 2.32 14.90 5.80
CA ARG A 251 2.77 16.27 5.44
C ARG A 251 3.08 17.15 6.65
N ASN A 252 2.49 16.85 7.81
CA ASN A 252 2.71 17.60 9.03
C ASN A 252 3.99 17.20 9.79
N ARG A 253 4.76 16.20 9.34
CA ARG A 253 6.09 15.91 9.89
C ARG A 253 7.09 16.97 9.42
N GLY A 254 7.33 17.97 10.27
CA GLY A 254 8.35 19.00 10.05
C GLY A 254 7.82 20.42 9.89
N SER A 255 6.51 20.64 10.05
CA SER A 255 6.03 21.99 10.34
C SER A 255 6.45 22.33 11.77
N PRO A 256 7.20 23.41 12.03
CA PRO A 256 7.38 23.87 13.40
C PRO A 256 5.99 24.12 13.99
N ALA A 257 5.81 23.74 15.25
CA ALA A 257 4.60 24.01 16.02
C ALA A 257 4.34 25.52 16.09
#